data_AF-A0A6L3NAV7-F1
#
_entry.id   AF-A0A6L3NAV7-F1
#
_cell.length_a   1.000
_cell.length_b   1.000
_cell.length_c   1.000
_cell.angle_alpha   90.00
_cell.angle_beta   90.00
_cell.angle_gamma   90.00
#
_symmetry.space_group_name_H-M   'P 1'
#
loop_
_entity.id
_entity.type
_entity.pdbx_description
1 polymer ?
#
loop_
_entity_poly.entity_id
_entity_poly.type
_entity_poly.pdbx_seq_one_letter_code
_entity_poly.pdbx_strand_id
1 'polypeptide(L)' 'FVIARARLAAPGSAIAAAAADLPPGLHVSDNALFGVCGDSRALSILELWQQRDGSETVVTPAQFAQFIHSSRHS' A
#
# COMPACT_ATOMS: atom_id res chain seq x y z
N PHE A 1 -6.85 -7.44 3.76
CA PHE A 1 -6.98 -5.98 3.57
C PHE A 1 -7.74 -5.73 2.27
N VAL A 2 -8.50 -4.64 2.21
CA VAL A 2 -9.27 -4.23 1.03
C VAL A 2 -8.90 -2.80 0.69
N ILE A 3 -8.53 -2.54 -0.56
CA ILE A 3 -8.29 -1.18 -1.05
C ILE A 3 -9.66 -0.57 -1.37
N ALA A 4 -10.12 0.33 -0.51
CA ALA A 4 -11.40 1.02 -0.71
C ALA A 4 -11.27 2.17 -1.71
N ARG A 5 -10.10 2.81 -1.77
CA ARG A 5 -9.85 3.93 -2.68
C ARG A 5 -8.40 3.99 -3.11
N ALA A 6 -8.18 4.07 -4.41
CA ALA A 6 -6.86 4.26 -4.99
C ALA A 6 -6.93 5.12 -6.25
N ARG A 7 -5.78 5.67 -6.62
CA ARG A 7 -5.58 6.37 -7.88
C ARG A 7 -4.28 5.89 -8.50
N LEU A 8 -4.27 5.74 -9.82
CA LEU A 8 -3.04 5.53 -10.56
C LEU A 8 -2.05 6.68 -10.28
N ALA A 9 -0.82 6.34 -9.95
CA ALA A 9 0.26 7.30 -9.76
C ALA A 9 0.49 8.08 -11.06
N ALA A 10 0.58 9.41 -10.94
CA ALA A 10 0.87 10.25 -12.10
C ALA A 10 2.30 9.97 -12.60
N PRO A 11 2.53 9.96 -13.92
CA PRO A 11 3.88 9.93 -14.47
C PRO A 11 4.75 11.04 -13.85
N GLY A 12 5.96 10.70 -13.43
CA GLY A 12 6.89 11.65 -12.77
C GLY A 12 6.58 11.96 -11.29
N SER A 13 5.53 11.38 -10.70
CA SER A 13 5.32 11.48 -9.25
C SER A 13 6.35 10.67 -8.47
N ALA A 14 6.60 11.04 -7.21
CA ALA A 14 7.50 10.32 -6.32
C ALA A 14 7.13 8.84 -6.16
N ILE A 15 5.83 8.52 -6.12
CA ILE A 15 5.33 7.14 -6.06
C ILE A 15 5.67 6.37 -7.36
N ALA A 16 5.52 7.00 -8.53
CA ALA A 16 5.89 6.37 -9.79
C ALA A 16 7.40 6.13 -9.90
N ALA A 17 8.23 7.03 -9.36
CA ALA A 17 9.67 6.84 -9.29
C ALA A 17 10.04 5.69 -8.33
N ALA A 18 9.47 5.67 -7.12
CA ALA A 18 9.72 4.60 -6.15
C ALA A 18 9.29 3.21 -6.67
N ALA A 19 8.24 3.15 -7.48
CA ALA A 19 7.72 1.90 -8.04
C ALA A 19 8.69 1.21 -9.03
N ALA A 20 9.58 1.96 -9.68
CA ALA A 20 10.49 1.41 -10.69
C ALA A 20 11.48 0.39 -10.11
N ASP A 21 11.87 0.57 -8.85
CA ASP A 21 12.88 -0.24 -8.16
C ASP A 21 12.28 -1.25 -7.17
N LEU A 22 10.94 -1.31 -7.06
CA LEU A 22 10.24 -2.13 -6.09
C LEU A 22 9.56 -3.34 -6.75
N PRO A 23 9.56 -4.51 -6.09
CA PRO A 23 8.84 -5.66 -6.61
C PRO A 23 7.32 -5.43 -6.56
N PRO A 24 6.53 -6.14 -7.39
CA PRO A 24 5.08 -6.08 -7.31
C PRO A 24 4.55 -6.40 -5.91
N GLY A 25 3.58 -5.63 -5.43
CA GLY A 25 3.04 -5.77 -4.08
C GLY A 25 2.64 -4.45 -3.44
N LEU A 26 2.30 -4.49 -2.14
CA LEU A 26 1.96 -3.32 -1.35
C LEU A 26 3.17 -2.81 -0.58
N HIS A 27 3.38 -1.50 -0.64
CA HIS A 27 4.52 -0.81 -0.06
C HIS A 27 4.09 0.42 0.73
N VAL A 28 4.85 0.74 1.76
CA VAL A 28 4.71 1.98 2.53
C VAL A 28 6.05 2.71 2.50
N SER A 29 6.05 3.96 2.05
CA SER A 29 7.21 4.85 2.10
C SER A 29 6.74 6.25 2.47
N ASP A 30 7.47 6.96 3.33
CA ASP A 30 7.17 8.35 3.71
C ASP A 30 5.71 8.57 4.15
N ASN A 31 5.16 7.59 4.87
CA ASN A 31 3.76 7.56 5.31
C ASN A 31 2.72 7.57 4.17
N ALA A 32 3.14 7.23 2.94
CA ALA A 32 2.29 6.97 1.80
C ALA A 32 2.18 5.46 1.56
N LEU A 33 0.97 5.00 1.30
CA LEU A 33 0.68 3.61 0.91
C LEU A 33 0.50 3.54 -0.60
N PHE A 34 1.17 2.59 -1.25
CA PHE A 34 1.02 2.38 -2.68
C PHE A 34 1.21 0.91 -3.07
N GLY A 35 0.57 0.52 -4.16
CA GLY A 35 0.74 -0.80 -4.76
C GLY A 35 1.56 -0.70 -6.04
N VAL A 36 2.56 -1.56 -6.21
CA VAL A 36 3.26 -1.75 -7.49
C VAL A 36 2.61 -2.93 -8.20
N CYS A 37 2.14 -2.69 -9.43
CA CYS A 37 1.53 -3.68 -10.30
C CYS A 37 2.60 -4.42 -11.12
N GLY A 38 2.24 -5.58 -11.69
CA GLY A 38 3.17 -6.39 -12.51
C GLY A 38 3.62 -5.73 -13.82
N ASP A 39 3.02 -4.61 -14.19
CA ASP A 39 3.38 -3.76 -15.33
C ASP A 39 4.28 -2.57 -14.92
N SER A 40 4.87 -2.62 -13.72
CA SER A 40 5.71 -1.57 -13.11
C SER A 40 4.99 -0.23 -12.88
N ARG A 41 3.67 -0.18 -13.00
CA ARG A 41 2.88 1.00 -12.64
C ARG A 41 2.50 0.95 -11.17
N ALA A 42 2.30 2.12 -10.57
CA ALA A 42 1.89 2.20 -9.19
C ALA A 42 0.49 2.80 -9.00
N LEU A 43 -0.19 2.31 -7.97
CA LEU A 43 -1.42 2.86 -7.44
C LEU A 43 -1.12 3.55 -6.12
N SER A 44 -1.40 4.85 -6.01
CA SER A 44 -1.48 5.53 -4.73
C SER A 44 -2.75 5.09 -4.01
N ILE A 45 -2.61 4.49 -2.83
CA ILE A 45 -3.72 3.99 -2.04
C ILE A 45 -4.10 5.09 -1.04
N LEU A 46 -5.31 5.59 -1.20
CA LEU A 46 -5.86 6.69 -0.39
C LEU A 46 -6.63 6.17 0.81
N GLU A 47 -7.17 4.94 0.70
CA GLU A 47 -7.96 4.32 1.75
C GLU A 47 -7.80 2.80 1.71
N LEU A 48 -7.37 2.24 2.83
CA LEU A 48 -7.19 0.81 3.03
C LEU A 48 -8.01 0.37 4.23
N TRP A 49 -8.77 -0.71 4.07
CA TRP A 49 -9.56 -1.31 5.14
C TRP A 49 -8.96 -2.65 5.57
N GLN A 50 -9.05 -2.93 6.87
CA GLN A 50 -8.83 -4.26 7.43
C GLN A 50 -10.18 -4.82 7.82
N GLN A 51 -10.47 -6.02 7.30
CA GLN A 51 -11.55 -6.85 7.81
C GLN A 51 -10.94 -7.81 8.84
N ARG A 52 -11.37 -7.71 10.09
CA ARG A 52 -10.95 -8.62 11.17
C ARG A 52 -12.13 -8.88 12.09
N ASP A 53 -12.36 -10.14 12.41
CA ASP A 53 -13.39 -10.59 13.38
C ASP A 53 -14.79 -10.01 13.07
N GLY A 54 -15.12 -9.85 11.78
CA GLY A 54 -16.39 -9.31 11.30
C GLY A 54 -16.51 -7.78 11.34
N SER A 55 -15.47 -7.06 11.76
CA SER A 55 -15.41 -5.60 11.75
C SER A 55 -14.53 -5.08 10.61
N GLU A 56 -14.94 -3.97 9.99
CA GLU A 56 -14.17 -3.23 9.00
C GLU A 56 -13.65 -1.93 9.62
N THR A 57 -12.32 -1.74 9.57
CA THR A 57 -11.69 -0.53 10.08
C THR A 57 -10.74 0.07 9.06
N VAL A 58 -10.73 1.41 8.98
CA VAL A 58 -9.76 2.14 8.16
C VAL A 58 -8.38 2.00 8.79
N VAL A 59 -7.41 1.62 7.96
CA VAL A 59 -6.02 1.40 8.33
C VAL A 59 -5.16 2.53 7.79
N THR A 60 -4.42 3.16 8.69
CA THR A 60 -3.41 4.17 8.32
C THR A 60 -2.14 3.50 7.76
N PRO A 61 -1.34 4.21 6.96
CA PRO A 61 -0.08 3.67 6.44
C PRO A 61 0.87 3.16 7.55
N ALA A 62 0.95 3.86 8.68
CA ALA A 62 1.74 3.44 9.84
C ALA A 62 1.23 2.13 10.46
N GLN A 63 -0.09 1.97 10.63
CA GLN A 63 -0.67 0.71 11.12
C GLN A 63 -0.43 -0.44 10.13
N PHE A 64 -0.58 -0.18 8.83
CA PHE A 64 -0.28 -1.18 7.81
C PHE A 64 1.19 -1.60 7.84
N ALA A 65 2.12 -0.64 7.96
CA ALA A 65 3.54 -0.92 8.11
C ALA A 65 3.82 -1.82 9.33
N GLN A 66 3.18 -1.55 10.48
CA GLN A 66 3.31 -2.42 11.65
C GLN A 66 2.80 -3.84 11.36
N PHE A 67 1.65 -3.99 10.70
CA PHE A 67 1.13 -5.32 10.35
C PHE A 67 2.10 -6.12 9.49
N ILE A 68 2.57 -5.55 8.37
CA ILE A 68 3.45 -6.28 7.43
C ILE A 68 4.85 -6.56 7.99
N HIS A 69 5.33 -5.77 8.96
CA HIS A 69 6.60 -6.06 9.66
C HIS A 69 6.42 -7.07 10.80
N SER A 70 5.29 -7.04 11.50
CA SER A 70 4.98 -7.96 12.61
C SER A 70 4.67 -9.39 12.15
N SER A 71 4.19 -9.59 10.92
CA SER A 71 3.93 -10.91 10.34
C SER A 71 5.18 -11.75 10.01
N ARG A 72 6.38 -11.31 10.40
CA ARG A 72 7.65 -12.04 10.24
C ARG A 72 8.07 -12.89 11.46
N HIS A 73 7.15 -13.26 12.33
CA HIS A 73 7.41 -14.28 13.34
C HIS A 73 6.95 -15.65 12.85
N SER A 74 7.94 -16.46 12.43
CA SER A 74 7.84 -17.92 12.25
C SER A 74 7.59 -18.65 13.57
#